data_AF-A0A2I0PI17-F1
#
_entry.id   AF-A0A2I0PI17-F1
#
_cell.length_a   1.000
_cell.length_b   1.000
_cell.length_c   1.000
_cell.angle_alpha   90.00
_cell.angle_beta   90.00
_cell.angle_gamma   90.00
#
_symmetry.space_group_name_H-M   'P 1'
#
loop_
_entity.id
_entity.type
_entity.pdbx_description
1 polymer ?
#
loop_
_entity_poly.entity_id
_entity_poly.type
_entity_poly.pdbx_seq_one_letter_code
_entity_poly.pdbx_strand_id
1 'polypeptide(L)'
;MSDILIAIILVVIIVAIVWYLLKQVSALVINAIVGLICLFLLNFLHVMQWIGRPDPGWDIATVLICCIGGVPGVLILMLLSILGITI
;
A
#
# COMPACT_ATOMS: atom_id res chain seq x y z
N MET A 1 13.25 17.57 -27.71
CA MET A 1 13.91 16.24 -27.77
C MET A 1 14.30 15.71 -26.39
N SER A 2 14.54 16.56 -25.39
CA SER A 2 14.84 16.19 -24.00
C SER A 2 13.69 15.47 -23.28
N ASP A 3 12.44 15.90 -23.48
CA ASP A 3 11.28 15.40 -22.73
C ASP A 3 10.98 13.93 -23.03
N ILE A 4 11.19 13.51 -24.28
CA ILE A 4 10.99 12.13 -24.74
C ILE A 4 12.05 11.22 -24.12
N LEU A 5 13.30 11.70 -24.02
CA LEU A 5 14.39 10.95 -23.41
C LEU A 5 14.15 10.76 -21.90
N ILE A 6 13.67 11.79 -21.22
CA ILE A 6 13.31 11.73 -19.79
C ILE A 6 12.16 10.74 -19.57
N ALA A 7 11.12 10.78 -20.42
CA ALA A 7 9.99 9.86 -20.32
C ALA A 7 10.42 8.39 -20.51
N ILE A 8 11.29 8.11 -21.49
CA ILE A 8 11.81 6.76 -21.73
C ILE A 8 12.63 6.26 -20.53
N ILE A 9 13.51 7.11 -19.98
CA ILE A 9 14.31 6.75 -18.80
C ILE A 9 13.40 6.43 -17.60
N LEU A 10 12.37 7.24 -17.38
CA LEU A 10 11.43 7.05 -16.27
C LEU A 10 10.66 5.73 -16.41
N VAL A 11 10.18 5.40 -17.62
CA VAL A 11 9.52 4.12 -17.91
C VAL A 11 10.45 2.94 -17.66
N VAL A 12 11.72 3.02 -18.11
CA VAL A 12 12.71 1.96 -17.87
C VAL A 12 12.98 1.77 -16.38
N ILE A 13 13.05 2.84 -15.60
CA ILE A 13 13.20 2.78 -14.14
C ILE A 13 12.00 2.08 -13.49
N ILE A 14 10.77 2.44 -13.86
CA ILE A 14 9.56 1.79 -13.33
C ILE A 14 9.57 0.30 -13.68
N VAL A 15 9.87 -0.07 -14.93
CA VAL A 15 9.92 -1.47 -15.37
C VAL A 15 11.00 -2.24 -14.64
N ALA A 16 12.18 -1.65 -14.43
CA ALA A 16 13.27 -2.28 -13.68
C ALA A 16 12.91 -2.50 -12.21
N ILE A 17 12.23 -1.53 -11.58
CA ILE A 17 11.71 -1.65 -10.21
C ILE A 17 10.69 -2.79 -10.15
N VAL A 18 9.71 -2.81 -11.06
CA VAL A 18 8.69 -3.87 -11.13
C VAL A 18 9.34 -5.24 -11.35
N TRP A 19 10.32 -5.36 -12.25
CA TRP A 19 11.05 -6.62 -12.48
C TRP A 19 11.82 -7.08 -11.25
N TYR A 20 12.46 -6.16 -10.54
CA TYR A 20 13.17 -6.45 -9.30
C TYR A 20 12.22 -6.92 -8.19
N LEU A 21 11.07 -6.24 -8.03
CA LEU A 21 10.02 -6.64 -7.10
C LEU A 21 9.45 -8.03 -7.45
N LEU A 22 9.22 -8.30 -8.73
CA LEU A 22 8.78 -9.61 -9.22
C LEU A 22 9.82 -10.71 -9.00
N LYS A 23 11.12 -10.39 -9.01
CA LYS A 23 12.17 -11.38 -8.70
C LYS A 23 12.20 -11.76 -7.21
N GLN A 24 11.67 -10.90 -6.35
CA GLN A 24 11.52 -11.14 -4.92
C GLN A 24 10.07 -11.48 -4.53
N VAL A 25 9.39 -12.34 -5.30
CA VAL A 25 8.01 -12.79 -4.99
C VAL A 25 7.85 -13.22 -3.53
N SER A 26 8.85 -13.90 -2.96
CA SER A 26 8.85 -14.31 -1.55
C SER A 26 8.79 -13.12 -0.59
N ALA A 27 9.57 -12.07 -0.83
CA ALA A 27 9.52 -10.84 -0.05
C ALA A 27 8.20 -10.08 -0.27
N LEU A 28 7.65 -10.11 -1.48
CA LEU A 28 6.37 -9.49 -1.81
C LEU A 28 5.21 -10.16 -1.05
N VAL A 29 5.20 -11.50 -1.02
CA VAL A 29 4.20 -12.31 -0.30
C VAL A 29 4.33 -12.09 1.21
N ILE A 30 5.54 -12.08 1.76
CA ILE A 30 5.76 -11.78 3.18
C ILE A 30 5.27 -10.36 3.51
N ASN A 31 5.58 -9.37 2.67
CA ASN A 31 5.16 -7.99 2.88
C ASN A 31 3.62 -7.83 2.80
N ALA A 32 2.96 -8.59 1.92
CA ALA A 32 1.50 -8.64 1.83
C ALA A 32 0.87 -9.27 3.09
N ILE A 33 1.43 -10.37 3.58
CA ILE A 33 0.97 -11.04 4.82
C ILE A 33 1.15 -10.11 6.02
N VAL A 34 2.33 -9.48 6.15
CA VAL A 34 2.60 -8.52 7.23
C VAL A 34 1.68 -7.30 7.12
N GLY A 35 1.41 -6.80 5.90
CA GLY A 35 0.44 -5.73 5.66
C GLY A 35 -0.98 -6.09 6.11
N LEU A 36 -1.45 -7.29 5.77
CA LEU A 36 -2.74 -7.83 6.21
C LEU A 36 -2.82 -7.98 7.74
N ILE A 37 -1.76 -8.49 8.37
CA ILE A 37 -1.66 -8.59 9.83
C ILE A 37 -1.73 -7.20 10.46
N CYS A 38 -1.00 -6.22 9.92
CA CYS A 38 -1.06 -4.84 10.41
C CYS A 38 -2.45 -4.22 10.24
N LEU A 39 -3.12 -4.41 9.10
CA LEU A 39 -4.50 -3.93 8.90
C LEU A 39 -5.46 -4.59 9.90
N PHE A 40 -5.28 -5.89 10.17
CA PHE A 40 -6.04 -6.60 11.19
C PHE A 40 -5.82 -6.02 12.58
N LEU A 41 -4.57 -5.78 12.99
CA LEU A 41 -4.26 -5.18 14.29
C LEU A 41 -4.82 -3.77 14.43
N LEU A 42 -4.73 -2.95 13.37
CA LEU A 42 -5.23 -1.56 13.41
C LEU A 42 -6.74 -1.50 13.56
N ASN A 43 -7.46 -2.38 12.87
CA ASN A 43 -8.92 -2.47 12.95
C ASN A 43 -9.36 -3.12 14.29
N PHE A 44 -8.67 -4.17 14.74
CA PHE A 44 -8.97 -4.83 16.02
C PHE A 44 -8.73 -3.93 17.24
N LEU A 45 -7.66 -3.14 17.21
CA LEU A 45 -7.30 -2.24 18.30
C LEU A 45 -7.97 -0.87 18.17
N HIS A 46 -8.79 -0.65 17.13
CA HIS A 46 -9.48 0.61 16.84
C HIS A 46 -8.55 1.84 16.94
N VAL A 47 -7.33 1.70 16.44
CA VAL A 47 -6.27 2.72 16.62
C VAL A 47 -6.68 4.04 15.97
N MET A 48 -7.49 4.02 14.91
CA MET A 48 -7.97 5.26 14.30
C MET A 48 -9.08 5.93 15.09
N GLN A 49 -9.85 5.17 15.88
CA GLN A 49 -10.83 5.75 16.81
C GLN A 49 -10.17 6.55 17.92
N TRP A 50 -8.94 6.21 18.32
CA TRP A 50 -8.18 7.00 19.30
C TRP A 50 -7.78 8.38 18.75
N ILE A 51 -7.71 8.51 17.43
CA ILE A 51 -7.45 9.77 16.70
C ILE A 51 -8.79 10.46 16.29
N GLY A 52 -9.95 9.87 16.64
CA GLY A 52 -11.27 10.41 16.30
C GLY A 52 -11.61 10.32 14.81
N ARG A 53 -10.96 9.39 14.09
CA ARG A 53 -11.15 9.16 12.65
C ARG A 53 -11.75 7.77 12.40
N PRO A 54 -12.52 7.60 11.32
CA PRO A 54 -13.10 6.31 10.96
C PRO A 54 -11.99 5.30 10.62
N ASP A 55 -12.14 4.06 11.10
CA ASP A 55 -11.22 2.98 10.76
C ASP A 55 -11.35 2.60 9.27
N PRO A 56 -10.27 2.17 8.60
CA PRO A 56 -10.24 1.84 7.18
C PRO A 56 -11.06 0.60 6.79
N GLY A 57 -11.80 -0.01 7.73
CA GLY A 57 -12.70 -1.12 7.44
C GLY A 57 -12.00 -2.39 6.93
N TRP A 58 -12.81 -3.31 6.43
CA TRP A 58 -12.41 -4.59 5.82
C TRP A 58 -12.97 -4.72 4.39
N ASP A 59 -13.19 -3.59 3.72
CA ASP A 59 -13.70 -3.63 2.35
C ASP A 59 -12.70 -4.32 1.40
N ILE A 60 -13.23 -4.88 0.32
CA ILE A 60 -12.45 -5.58 -0.71
C ILE A 60 -11.36 -4.66 -1.27
N ALA A 61 -11.65 -3.35 -1.40
CA ALA A 61 -10.67 -2.37 -1.85
C ALA A 61 -9.49 -2.21 -0.87
N THR A 62 -9.74 -2.14 0.45
CA THR A 62 -8.66 -1.95 1.44
C THR A 62 -7.79 -3.19 1.58
N VAL A 63 -8.39 -4.38 1.50
CA VAL A 63 -7.66 -5.65 1.44
C VAL A 63 -6.79 -5.74 0.18
N LEU A 64 -7.31 -5.34 -0.99
CA LEU A 64 -6.52 -5.31 -2.23
C LEU A 64 -5.34 -4.34 -2.16
N ILE A 65 -5.56 -3.13 -1.62
CA ILE A 65 -4.49 -2.14 -1.45
C ILE A 65 -3.41 -2.65 -0.51
N CYS A 66 -3.76 -3.36 0.56
CA CYS A 66 -2.80 -4.02 1.45
C CYS A 66 -2.10 -5.23 0.80
N CYS A 67 -2.79 -6.02 0.00
CA CYS A 67 -2.17 -7.16 -0.69
C CYS A 67 -1.19 -6.71 -1.78
N ILE A 68 -1.48 -5.61 -2.49
CA ILE A 68 -0.62 -5.07 -3.54
C ILE A 68 0.50 -4.22 -2.94
N GLY A 69 0.18 -3.40 -1.94
CA GLY A 69 1.11 -2.47 -1.31
C GLY A 69 1.87 -3.02 -0.11
N GLY A 70 1.44 -4.11 0.51
CA GLY A 70 2.01 -4.65 1.75
C GLY A 70 1.96 -3.65 2.91
N VAL A 71 3.02 -3.59 3.71
CA VAL A 71 3.21 -2.59 4.78
C VAL A 71 3.04 -1.14 4.28
N PRO A 72 3.64 -0.71 3.15
CA PRO A 72 3.36 0.63 2.63
C PRO A 72 1.88 0.84 2.23
N GLY A 73 1.17 -0.20 1.82
CA GLY A 73 -0.28 -0.14 1.55
C GLY A 73 -1.09 0.23 2.79
N VAL A 74 -0.76 -0.36 3.94
CA VAL A 74 -1.39 -0.02 5.23
C VAL A 74 -1.14 1.44 5.60
N LEU A 75 0.09 1.93 5.41
CA LEU A 75 0.45 3.33 5.69
C LEU A 75 -0.37 4.30 4.83
N ILE A 76 -0.58 3.98 3.55
CA ILE A 76 -1.41 4.82 2.65
C ILE A 76 -2.87 4.83 3.12
N LEU A 77 -3.43 3.67 3.49
CA LEU A 77 -4.79 3.58 4.04
C LEU A 77 -4.93 4.37 5.33
N MET A 78 -3.90 4.38 6.17
CA MET A 78 -3.85 5.22 7.38
C MET A 78 -3.88 6.70 7.05
N LEU A 79 -3.07 7.14 6.08
CA LEU A 79 -3.09 8.53 5.63
C LEU A 79 -4.44 8.93 5.01
N LEU A 80 -5.05 8.06 4.21
CA LEU A 80 -6.38 8.31 3.64
C LEU A 80 -7.46 8.46 4.70
N SER A 81 -7.44 7.57 5.70
CA SER A 81 -8.39 7.60 6.82
C SER A 81 -8.20 8.84 7.71
N ILE A 82 -6.95 9.29 7.89
CA ILE A 82 -6.63 10.58 8.55
C ILE A 82 -7.18 11.76 7.75
N LEU A 83 -7.13 11.71 6.42
CA LEU A 83 -7.72 12.71 5.53
C LEU A 83 -9.27 12.63 5.48
N GLY A 84 -9.87 11.62 6.12
CA GLY A 84 -11.31 11.41 6.17
C GLY A 84 -11.89 10.75 4.92
N ILE A 85 -11.03 10.25 4.03
CA ILE A 85 -11.44 9.46 2.86
C ILE A 85 -11.45 8.00 3.31
N THR A 86 -12.65 7.51 3.60
CA THR A 86 -12.89 6.08 3.84
C THR A 86 -13.15 5.39 2.52
N ILE A 87 -12.59 4.20 2.37
CA ILE A 87 -12.79 3.33 1.21
C ILE A 87 -13.68 2.18 1.66
#